data_AF-A0AA38CF10-F1
#
_entry.id   AF-A0AA38CF10-F1
#
_cell.length_a   1.000
_cell.length_b   1.000
_cell.length_c   1.000
_cell.angle_alpha   90.00
_cell.angle_beta   90.00
_cell.angle_gamma   90.00
#
_symmetry.space_group_name_H-M   'P 1'
#
loop_
_entity.id
_entity.type
_entity.pdbx_description
1 polymer ?
#
loop_
_entity_poly.entity_id
_entity_poly.type
_entity_poly.pdbx_seq_one_letter_code
_entity_poly.pdbx_strand_id
1 'polypeptide(L)'
;MPGVHVDGMDVLKVREVAKEAIARARRGDEPSLVECETCQFRGHSLVDPDELRDPVEKAHCAERDPIVALKSYLIENNLVKESDLKSIEKKIYKLVEEAIEFADASPLAKHGQLLENVFADPKGFGIGPDGRDRFIGEGATFEMLARDMLHLHGVAFPSRLLPEGSAGAQALPNPGDYHWQKDGEVHLNDPLAIAKLQEATHELQIKMAQGANPSEGGELPGYKLIYDLKNSNQRARISVKLVSEASVGVIANGVVKGHTMEDMVGHAEMLEMDKEVINNSEKLENIDLSLLLWPATEICPEAAQHCIQKQDHELDMDLDQDLIRLSKPVLEKKLPVYTEMPIRTVNRVVGTMLSHEVTKRYNMAGLPVDTIHVRLLGSVGQSLGAFLCAGITLELEGDSNDYVRKGLSGGKIIVYPPRASQFDPKENIVIGNVALYRATGGEEYFSGIAIERFCVRNSRAKAIVGGVGDHGCEYMTGGTVVILGKTGRNFEAGMSGGIVYILDVDGTRFSARCSGMDQIGHNGNLVVMVAPQFGRPVVAVMLVAEMEKTKSPTLTLPPPE
;
A
#
# COMPACT_ATOMS: atom_id res chain seq x y z
N MET A 1 5.56 27.12 15.71
CA MET A 1 4.64 26.81 14.60
C MET A 1 3.93 28.08 14.14
N PRO A 2 4.24 28.63 12.95
CA PRO A 2 3.50 29.73 12.36
C PRO A 2 2.06 29.31 12.02
N GLY A 3 1.09 30.16 12.33
CA GLY A 3 -0.33 29.98 12.02
C GLY A 3 -0.82 30.99 10.97
N VAL A 4 -1.63 30.53 10.02
CA VAL A 4 -2.31 31.39 9.03
C VAL A 4 -3.81 31.11 9.10
N HIS A 5 -4.58 32.18 9.32
CA HIS A 5 -6.03 32.16 9.24
C HIS A 5 -6.48 32.46 7.81
N VAL A 6 -7.43 31.68 7.29
CA VAL A 6 -7.97 31.84 5.93
C VAL A 6 -9.48 31.60 5.92
N ASP A 7 -10.18 32.37 5.11
CA ASP A 7 -11.59 32.12 4.78
C ASP A 7 -11.71 30.78 4.04
N GLY A 8 -12.27 29.78 4.71
CA GLY A 8 -12.47 28.44 4.19
C GLY A 8 -13.52 28.35 3.08
N MET A 9 -14.31 29.41 2.89
CA MET A 9 -15.30 29.51 1.81
C MET A 9 -14.67 29.98 0.48
N ASP A 10 -13.45 30.53 0.49
CA ASP A 10 -12.68 30.90 -0.71
C ASP A 10 -11.67 29.80 -1.06
N VAL A 11 -12.09 28.89 -1.95
CA VAL A 11 -11.29 27.74 -2.40
C VAL A 11 -9.94 28.16 -2.99
N LEU A 12 -9.88 29.30 -3.69
CA LEU A 12 -8.64 29.77 -4.30
C LEU A 12 -7.67 30.27 -3.24
N LYS A 13 -8.17 31.00 -2.24
CA LYS A 13 -7.35 31.50 -1.14
C LYS A 13 -6.82 30.36 -0.27
N VAL A 14 -7.66 29.39 0.06
CA VAL A 14 -7.26 28.16 0.76
C VAL A 14 -6.17 27.42 -0.01
N ARG A 15 -6.31 27.29 -1.34
CA ARG A 15 -5.30 26.64 -2.19
C ARG A 15 -3.96 27.36 -2.14
N GLU A 16 -3.94 28.68 -2.21
CA GLU A 16 -2.68 29.45 -2.18
C GLU A 16 -2.00 29.37 -0.80
N VAL A 17 -2.75 29.43 0.30
CA VAL A 17 -2.19 29.24 1.65
C VAL A 17 -1.66 27.82 1.84
N ALA A 18 -2.40 26.80 1.37
CA ALA A 18 -1.97 25.42 1.41
C ALA A 18 -0.70 25.18 0.58
N LYS A 19 -0.58 25.80 -0.62
CA LYS A 19 0.63 25.72 -1.44
C LYS A 19 1.87 26.23 -0.72
N GLU A 20 1.77 27.37 -0.02
CA GLU A 20 2.91 27.91 0.73
C GLU A 20 3.25 27.04 1.95
N ALA A 21 2.23 26.53 2.65
CA ALA A 21 2.44 25.59 3.75
C ALA A 21 3.17 24.32 3.29
N ILE A 22 2.77 23.76 2.14
CA ILE A 22 3.43 22.60 1.51
C ILE A 22 4.85 22.95 1.07
N ALA A 23 5.06 24.13 0.47
CA ALA A 23 6.38 24.57 0.03
C ALA A 23 7.35 24.72 1.22
N ARG A 24 6.90 25.28 2.34
CA ARG A 24 7.65 25.34 3.61
C ARG A 24 8.04 23.95 4.10
N ALA A 25 7.08 23.02 4.18
CA ALA A 25 7.34 21.65 4.61
C ALA A 25 8.39 20.97 3.70
N ARG A 26 8.34 21.21 2.38
CA ARG A 26 9.29 20.66 1.41
C ARG A 26 10.70 21.26 1.50
N ARG A 27 10.85 22.49 2.02
CA ARG A 27 12.15 23.12 2.28
C ARG A 27 12.82 22.61 3.56
N GLY A 28 12.11 21.81 4.36
CA GLY A 28 12.58 21.36 5.67
C GLY A 28 12.36 22.38 6.79
N ASP A 29 11.51 23.40 6.55
CA ASP A 29 11.10 24.36 7.57
C ASP A 29 10.16 23.68 8.61
N GLU A 30 9.97 24.32 9.77
CA GLU A 30 9.01 23.86 10.79
C GLU A 30 7.56 23.77 10.24
N PRO A 31 6.71 22.87 10.79
CA PRO A 31 5.29 22.74 10.42
C PRO A 31 4.52 24.07 10.48
N SER A 32 3.50 24.19 9.62
CA SER A 32 2.59 25.35 9.58
C SER A 32 1.18 24.93 10.03
N LEU A 33 0.52 25.79 10.81
CA LEU A 33 -0.90 25.65 11.12
C LEU A 33 -1.71 26.50 10.13
N VAL A 34 -2.73 25.91 9.49
CA VAL A 34 -3.67 26.63 8.64
C VAL A 34 -5.05 26.47 9.26
N GLU A 35 -5.63 27.58 9.70
CA GLU A 35 -6.99 27.64 10.24
C GLU A 35 -7.93 28.10 9.13
N CYS A 36 -8.80 27.21 8.68
CA CYS A 36 -9.81 27.50 7.66
C CYS A 36 -11.17 27.70 8.33
N GLU A 37 -11.72 28.91 8.26
CA GLU A 37 -13.05 29.20 8.80
C GLU A 37 -14.13 28.86 7.76
N THR A 38 -15.01 27.91 8.06
CA THR A 38 -16.07 27.46 7.13
C THR A 38 -17.46 27.63 7.73
N CYS A 39 -18.44 27.94 6.88
CA CYS A 39 -19.84 27.86 7.26
C CYS A 39 -20.34 26.41 7.24
N GLN A 40 -20.99 26.01 8.33
CA GLN A 40 -21.77 24.76 8.37
C GLN A 40 -23.16 24.98 7.73
N PHE A 41 -23.57 24.13 6.79
CA PHE A 41 -24.81 24.30 6.02
C PHE A 41 -26.03 23.55 6.57
N ARG A 42 -25.80 22.61 7.50
CA ARG A 42 -26.83 21.76 8.13
C ARG A 42 -26.42 21.48 9.58
N GLY A 43 -27.39 21.09 10.41
CA GLY A 43 -27.14 20.67 11.79
C GLY A 43 -26.07 19.57 11.91
N HIS A 44 -25.55 19.37 13.11
CA HIS A 44 -24.45 18.44 13.35
C HIS A 44 -24.80 16.97 13.07
N SER A 45 -26.09 16.66 12.91
CA SER A 45 -26.58 15.33 12.54
C SER A 45 -27.86 15.42 11.71
N LEU A 46 -28.25 14.31 11.07
CA LEU A 46 -29.48 14.20 10.26
C LEU A 46 -30.78 14.37 11.07
N VAL A 47 -30.70 14.30 12.40
CA VAL A 47 -31.84 14.46 13.34
C VAL A 47 -31.82 15.80 14.07
N ASP A 48 -30.79 16.62 13.84
CA ASP A 48 -30.72 17.98 14.36
C ASP A 48 -31.64 18.87 13.52
N PRO A 49 -32.72 19.42 14.09
CA PRO A 49 -33.68 20.25 13.35
C PRO A 49 -33.07 21.61 12.94
N ASP A 50 -31.81 21.88 13.30
CA ASP A 50 -31.02 23.02 12.82
C ASP A 50 -31.68 24.36 13.22
N GLU A 51 -32.38 24.35 14.37
CA GLU A 51 -33.19 25.46 14.90
C GLU A 51 -32.36 26.54 15.61
N LEU A 52 -31.08 26.28 15.89
CA LEU A 52 -30.21 27.14 16.71
C LEU A 52 -29.49 28.26 15.94
N ARG A 53 -29.65 28.35 14.61
CA ARG A 53 -28.92 29.33 13.78
C ARG A 53 -29.82 30.38 13.14
N ASP A 54 -29.31 31.61 13.10
CA ASP A 54 -29.98 32.73 12.46
C ASP A 54 -30.19 32.45 10.96
N PRO A 55 -31.43 32.48 10.44
CA PRO A 55 -31.72 32.33 9.02
C PRO A 55 -30.95 33.31 8.11
N VAL A 56 -30.62 34.51 8.62
CA VAL A 56 -29.84 35.52 7.89
C VAL A 56 -28.39 35.07 7.73
N GLU A 57 -27.80 34.47 8.77
CA GLU A 57 -26.43 33.91 8.72
C GLU A 57 -26.36 32.73 7.74
N LYS A 58 -27.38 31.84 7.76
CA LYS A 58 -27.48 30.72 6.81
C LYS A 58 -27.59 31.19 5.36
N ALA A 59 -28.41 32.21 5.11
CA ALA A 59 -28.54 32.80 3.77
C ALA A 59 -27.21 33.42 3.29
N HIS A 60 -26.53 34.15 4.18
CA HIS A 60 -25.21 34.73 3.88
C HIS A 60 -24.15 33.65 3.57
N CYS A 61 -24.15 32.54 4.30
CA CYS A 61 -23.28 31.41 4.04
C CYS A 61 -23.63 30.68 2.72
N ALA A 62 -24.91 30.53 2.39
CA ALA A 62 -25.37 29.91 1.14
C ALA A 62 -24.96 30.72 -0.10
N GLU A 63 -24.98 32.05 -0.02
CA GLU A 63 -24.48 32.92 -1.10
C GLU A 63 -22.97 32.73 -1.36
N ARG A 64 -22.23 32.27 -0.35
CA ARG A 64 -20.77 32.06 -0.40
C ARG A 64 -20.39 30.59 -0.51
N ASP A 65 -21.31 29.72 -0.95
CA ASP A 65 -21.02 28.30 -1.14
C ASP A 65 -19.77 28.12 -2.03
N PRO A 66 -18.70 27.47 -1.52
CA PRO A 66 -17.43 27.34 -2.23
C PRO A 66 -17.57 26.57 -3.54
N ILE A 67 -18.52 25.65 -3.64
CA ILE A 67 -18.79 24.86 -4.85
C ILE A 67 -19.42 25.76 -5.91
N VAL A 68 -20.42 26.56 -5.51
CA VAL A 68 -21.10 27.49 -6.42
C VAL A 68 -20.15 28.61 -6.86
N ALA A 69 -19.40 29.20 -5.93
CA ALA A 69 -18.42 30.23 -6.21
C ALA A 69 -17.30 29.74 -7.15
N LEU A 70 -16.77 28.54 -6.91
CA LEU A 70 -15.76 27.93 -7.78
C LEU A 70 -16.34 27.61 -9.16
N LYS A 71 -17.58 27.11 -9.22
CA LYS A 71 -18.26 26.84 -10.49
C LYS A 71 -18.38 28.11 -11.35
N SER A 72 -18.84 29.21 -10.76
CA SER A 72 -18.92 30.51 -11.43
C SER A 72 -17.55 30.98 -11.89
N TYR A 73 -16.53 30.92 -11.03
CA TYR A 73 -15.17 31.28 -11.38
C TYR A 73 -14.62 30.49 -12.57
N LEU A 74 -14.83 29.17 -12.60
CA LEU A 74 -14.36 28.29 -13.68
C LEU A 74 -15.02 28.61 -15.02
N ILE A 75 -16.31 28.98 -15.00
CA ILE A 75 -17.06 29.37 -16.20
C ILE A 75 -16.62 30.75 -16.68
N GLU A 76 -16.56 31.75 -15.78
CA GLU A 76 -16.18 33.13 -16.10
C GLU A 76 -14.76 33.23 -16.68
N ASN A 77 -13.85 32.36 -16.23
CA ASN A 77 -12.47 32.31 -16.71
C ASN A 77 -12.26 31.36 -17.91
N ASN A 78 -13.33 30.82 -18.50
CA ASN A 78 -13.29 29.87 -19.62
C ASN A 78 -12.41 28.63 -19.36
N LEU A 79 -12.29 28.21 -18.10
CA LEU A 79 -11.50 27.04 -17.70
C LEU A 79 -12.27 25.73 -17.89
N VAL A 80 -13.61 25.79 -17.80
CA VAL A 80 -14.50 24.64 -17.99
C VAL A 80 -15.77 25.08 -18.71
N LYS A 81 -16.33 24.23 -19.57
CA LYS A 81 -17.63 24.50 -20.22
C LYS A 81 -18.76 24.12 -19.27
N GLU A 82 -19.84 24.89 -19.31
CA GLU A 82 -21.04 24.61 -18.50
C GLU A 82 -21.63 23.21 -18.76
N SER A 83 -21.48 22.68 -19.98
CA SER A 83 -21.88 21.31 -20.35
C SER A 83 -21.13 20.24 -19.56
N ASP A 84 -19.86 20.47 -19.27
CA ASP A 84 -18.99 19.49 -18.63
C ASP A 84 -19.31 19.41 -17.13
N LEU A 85 -19.57 20.57 -16.51
CA LEU A 85 -20.03 20.67 -15.12
C LEU A 85 -21.41 20.01 -14.93
N LYS A 86 -22.36 20.22 -15.86
CA LYS A 86 -23.66 19.53 -15.85
C LYS A 86 -23.53 18.01 -15.97
N SER A 87 -22.56 17.54 -16.76
CA SER A 87 -22.27 16.10 -16.90
C SER A 87 -21.71 15.51 -15.60
N ILE A 88 -20.82 16.24 -14.92
CA ILE A 88 -20.28 15.86 -13.61
C ILE A 88 -21.38 15.81 -12.55
N GLU A 89 -22.21 16.86 -12.46
CA GLU A 89 -23.36 16.89 -11.55
C GLU A 89 -24.26 15.67 -11.77
N LYS A 90 -24.60 15.36 -13.02
CA LYS A 90 -25.43 14.19 -13.36
C LYS A 90 -24.80 12.86 -12.92
N LYS A 91 -23.49 12.71 -13.03
CA LYS A 91 -22.78 11.52 -12.54
C LYS A 91 -22.83 11.41 -11.02
N ILE A 92 -22.63 12.53 -10.31
CA ILE A 92 -22.67 12.57 -8.85
C ILE A 92 -24.08 12.22 -8.36
N TYR A 93 -25.13 12.81 -8.95
CA TYR A 93 -26.51 12.46 -8.62
C TYR A 93 -26.79 10.97 -8.82
N LYS A 94 -26.31 10.40 -9.93
CA LYS A 94 -26.47 8.96 -10.18
C LYS A 94 -25.75 8.10 -9.14
N LEU A 95 -24.54 8.47 -8.73
CA LEU A 95 -23.80 7.76 -7.68
C LEU A 95 -24.52 7.81 -6.33
N VAL A 96 -25.09 8.96 -5.99
CA VAL A 96 -25.87 9.13 -4.76
C VAL A 96 -27.16 8.30 -4.82
N GLU A 97 -27.88 8.31 -5.95
CA GLU A 97 -29.06 7.46 -6.16
C GLU A 97 -28.71 5.97 -6.05
N GLU A 98 -27.65 5.50 -6.70
CA GLU A 98 -27.20 4.10 -6.60
C GLU A 98 -26.85 3.71 -5.15
N ALA A 99 -26.25 4.63 -4.39
CA ALA A 99 -25.94 4.40 -2.98
C ALA A 99 -27.19 4.35 -2.10
N ILE A 100 -28.19 5.20 -2.37
CA ILE A 100 -29.50 5.16 -1.70
C ILE A 100 -30.23 3.87 -2.05
N GLU A 101 -30.30 3.50 -3.33
CA GLU A 101 -30.91 2.24 -3.78
C GLU A 101 -30.24 1.03 -3.15
N PHE A 102 -28.91 1.03 -3.05
CA PHE A 102 -28.18 -0.01 -2.33
C PHE A 102 -28.55 -0.05 -0.84
N ALA A 103 -28.67 1.10 -0.18
CA ALA A 103 -29.04 1.18 1.22
C ALA A 103 -30.50 0.74 1.48
N ASP A 104 -31.44 1.14 0.63
CA ASP A 104 -32.85 0.76 0.72
C ASP A 104 -33.09 -0.71 0.37
N ALA A 105 -32.33 -1.24 -0.60
CA ALA A 105 -32.37 -2.65 -0.99
C ALA A 105 -31.58 -3.56 -0.04
N SER A 106 -30.73 -2.98 0.81
CA SER A 106 -30.02 -3.73 1.83
C SER A 106 -31.02 -4.25 2.86
N PRO A 107 -30.93 -5.53 3.26
CA PRO A 107 -31.82 -6.07 4.27
C PRO A 107 -31.64 -5.27 5.56
N LEU A 108 -32.77 -4.91 6.20
CA LEU A 108 -32.75 -4.35 7.55
C LEU A 108 -31.86 -5.23 8.44
N ALA A 109 -30.92 -4.61 9.13
CA ALA A 109 -30.09 -5.29 10.10
C ALA A 109 -30.99 -6.10 11.04
N LYS A 110 -30.67 -7.37 11.25
CA LYS A 110 -31.47 -8.23 12.13
C LYS A 110 -31.41 -7.62 13.54
N HIS A 111 -32.53 -7.59 14.26
CA HIS A 111 -32.60 -6.99 15.61
C HIS A 111 -31.49 -7.47 16.59
N GLY A 112 -30.95 -8.69 16.39
CA GLY A 112 -29.82 -9.21 17.19
C GLY A 112 -28.44 -8.60 16.86
N GLN A 113 -28.25 -7.97 15.70
CA GLN A 113 -26.99 -7.29 15.32
C GLN A 113 -26.78 -5.99 16.11
N LEU A 114 -27.84 -5.42 16.68
CA LEU A 114 -27.79 -4.24 17.53
C LEU A 114 -27.05 -4.49 18.87
N LEU A 115 -26.88 -5.76 19.24
CA LEU A 115 -26.26 -6.21 20.49
C LEU A 115 -24.89 -6.91 20.25
N GLU A 116 -24.40 -6.92 19.01
CA GLU A 116 -23.16 -7.58 18.58
C GLU A 116 -21.93 -6.94 19.27
N ASN A 117 -21.07 -7.74 19.91
CA ASN A 117 -19.86 -7.34 20.68
C ASN A 117 -20.08 -6.38 21.87
N VAL A 118 -21.31 -5.96 22.11
CA VAL A 118 -21.70 -5.06 23.21
C VAL A 118 -22.29 -5.87 24.37
N PHE A 119 -22.81 -7.08 24.11
CA PHE A 119 -23.67 -7.81 25.05
C PHE A 119 -23.23 -9.27 25.35
N ALA A 120 -23.12 -9.60 26.64
CA ALA A 120 -23.05 -10.94 27.19
C ALA A 120 -24.42 -11.65 27.16
N ASP A 121 -24.59 -12.71 26.35
CA ASP A 121 -25.78 -13.59 26.45
C ASP A 121 -25.47 -14.72 27.45
N PRO A 122 -26.25 -14.93 28.53
CA PRO A 122 -26.00 -15.88 29.64
C PRO A 122 -25.91 -17.38 29.27
N LYS A 123 -25.74 -17.72 28.00
CA LYS A 123 -25.68 -19.10 27.49
C LYS A 123 -24.41 -19.37 26.66
N GLY A 124 -23.26 -19.11 27.26
CA GLY A 124 -22.05 -19.93 27.12
C GLY A 124 -21.23 -19.77 25.84
N PHE A 125 -20.00 -20.25 25.94
CA PHE A 125 -18.97 -20.27 24.90
C PHE A 125 -19.45 -20.88 23.58
N GLY A 126 -19.04 -20.25 22.47
CA GLY A 126 -19.17 -20.83 21.14
C GLY A 126 -19.35 -19.82 20.02
N ILE A 127 -19.67 -20.37 18.85
CA ILE A 127 -20.16 -19.65 17.68
C ILE A 127 -21.45 -18.91 18.07
N GLY A 128 -21.44 -17.58 17.93
CA GLY A 128 -22.64 -16.79 18.12
C GLY A 128 -23.78 -17.27 17.18
N PRO A 129 -25.03 -16.83 17.40
CA PRO A 129 -26.16 -17.17 16.52
C PRO A 129 -25.95 -16.81 15.04
N ASP A 130 -24.88 -16.06 14.74
CA ASP A 130 -24.43 -15.54 13.46
C ASP A 130 -23.28 -16.35 12.81
N GLY A 131 -22.75 -17.39 13.45
CA GLY A 131 -21.68 -18.21 12.86
C GLY A 131 -20.25 -17.81 13.25
N ARG A 132 -20.04 -16.79 14.11
CA ARG A 132 -18.70 -16.26 14.45
C ARG A 132 -18.21 -16.64 15.85
N ASP A 133 -16.90 -16.83 15.98
CA ASP A 133 -16.24 -17.25 17.23
C ASP A 133 -16.17 -16.13 18.28
N ARG A 134 -16.45 -16.47 19.55
CA ARG A 134 -16.29 -15.59 20.72
C ARG A 134 -15.10 -16.06 21.56
N PHE A 135 -14.01 -15.28 21.58
CA PHE A 135 -12.72 -15.70 22.18
C PHE A 135 -12.45 -15.19 23.61
N ILE A 136 -13.20 -14.19 24.10
CA ILE A 136 -12.99 -13.57 25.42
C ILE A 136 -14.35 -13.46 26.14
N GLY A 137 -14.83 -14.56 26.73
CA GLY A 137 -16.03 -14.62 27.58
C GLY A 137 -17.32 -13.99 27.03
N GLU A 138 -18.27 -13.74 27.93
CA GLU A 138 -19.47 -12.96 27.67
C GLU A 138 -19.14 -11.51 28.07
N GLY A 139 -19.35 -10.49 27.22
CA GLY A 139 -18.92 -9.11 27.51
C GLY A 139 -19.73 -8.36 28.60
N ALA A 140 -20.06 -7.09 28.35
CA ALA A 140 -20.90 -6.31 29.27
C ALA A 140 -22.36 -6.80 29.28
N THR A 141 -23.06 -6.72 30.43
CA THR A 141 -24.50 -7.06 30.53
C THR A 141 -25.40 -5.85 30.26
N PHE A 142 -26.73 -6.07 30.14
CA PHE A 142 -27.69 -4.96 29.96
C PHE A 142 -27.68 -4.02 31.14
N GLU A 143 -27.58 -4.56 32.35
CA GLU A 143 -27.56 -3.79 33.58
C GLU A 143 -26.32 -2.89 33.62
N MET A 144 -25.16 -3.39 33.19
CA MET A 144 -23.93 -2.59 33.09
C MET A 144 -24.10 -1.45 32.08
N LEU A 145 -24.62 -1.75 30.88
CA LEU A 145 -24.86 -0.74 29.84
C LEU A 145 -25.92 0.27 30.24
N ALA A 146 -27.00 -0.16 30.90
CA ALA A 146 -28.05 0.71 31.39
C ALA A 146 -27.53 1.70 32.44
N ARG A 147 -26.63 1.24 33.33
CA ARG A 147 -25.97 2.13 34.30
C ARG A 147 -25.03 3.12 33.62
N ASP A 148 -24.26 2.71 32.63
CA ASP A 148 -23.43 3.62 31.82
C ASP A 148 -24.30 4.70 31.15
N MET A 149 -25.42 4.28 30.56
CA MET A 149 -26.34 5.20 29.90
C MET A 149 -26.99 6.18 30.88
N LEU A 150 -27.38 5.72 32.07
CA LEU A 150 -27.88 6.59 33.15
C LEU A 150 -26.82 7.56 33.66
N HIS A 151 -25.56 7.13 33.74
CA HIS A 151 -24.44 7.98 34.10
C HIS A 151 -24.23 9.09 33.06
N LEU A 152 -24.15 8.74 31.77
CA LEU A 152 -24.06 9.71 30.67
C LEU A 152 -25.25 10.67 30.66
N HIS A 153 -26.46 10.16 30.91
CA HIS A 153 -27.67 10.99 31.03
C HIS A 153 -27.55 11.99 32.19
N GLY A 154 -27.05 11.58 33.36
CA GLY A 154 -26.84 12.46 34.50
C GLY A 154 -25.75 13.53 34.26
N VAL A 155 -24.74 13.23 33.44
CA VAL A 155 -23.72 14.19 33.01
C VAL A 155 -24.30 15.23 32.05
N ALA A 156 -25.14 14.80 31.11
CA ALA A 156 -25.79 15.71 30.15
C ALA A 156 -26.93 16.53 30.78
N PHE A 157 -27.66 15.96 31.75
CA PHE A 157 -28.81 16.58 32.42
C PHE A 157 -28.60 16.63 33.95
N PRO A 158 -27.65 17.45 34.43
CA PRO A 158 -27.35 17.53 35.86
C PRO A 158 -28.55 18.07 36.65
N SER A 159 -28.86 17.43 37.78
CA SER A 159 -29.99 17.83 38.64
C SER A 159 -29.82 19.21 39.28
N ARG A 160 -28.61 19.78 39.23
CA ARG A 160 -28.28 21.11 39.72
C ARG A 160 -28.08 22.03 38.51
N LEU A 161 -28.78 23.16 38.51
CA LEU A 161 -28.57 24.23 37.55
C LEU A 161 -27.13 24.73 37.62
N LEU A 162 -26.42 24.62 36.50
CA LEU A 162 -25.10 25.20 36.34
C LEU A 162 -25.24 26.73 36.21
N PRO A 163 -24.34 27.53 36.78
CA PRO A 163 -24.41 28.98 36.66
C PRO A 163 -24.40 29.42 35.19
N GLU A 164 -25.28 30.35 34.81
CA GLU A 164 -25.31 30.93 33.47
C GLU A 164 -23.92 31.51 33.12
N GLY A 165 -23.39 31.15 31.95
CA GLY A 165 -22.06 31.57 31.50
C GLY A 165 -20.88 30.78 32.08
N SER A 166 -21.13 29.76 32.92
CA SER A 166 -20.05 28.85 33.34
C SER A 166 -19.64 27.91 32.21
N ALA A 167 -18.36 27.49 32.20
CA ALA A 167 -17.83 26.57 31.18
C ALA A 167 -18.62 25.25 31.09
N GLY A 168 -19.10 24.73 32.23
CA GLY A 168 -19.95 23.53 32.25
C GLY A 168 -21.36 23.72 31.66
N ALA A 169 -21.84 24.97 31.55
CA ALA A 169 -23.11 25.30 30.91
C ALA A 169 -22.98 25.55 29.39
N GLN A 170 -21.76 25.66 28.86
CA GLN A 170 -21.49 26.09 27.47
C GLN A 170 -20.64 25.10 26.65
N ALA A 171 -19.92 24.17 27.28
CA ALA A 171 -19.02 23.25 26.59
C ALA A 171 -19.23 21.80 27.01
N LEU A 172 -19.10 20.88 26.06
CA LEU A 172 -19.03 19.45 26.33
C LEU A 172 -17.72 19.12 27.05
N PRO A 173 -17.73 18.25 28.08
CA PRO A 173 -16.51 17.77 28.69
C PRO A 173 -15.70 17.00 27.63
N ASN A 174 -14.41 17.31 27.51
CA ASN A 174 -13.50 16.56 26.66
C ASN A 174 -12.89 15.42 27.49
N PRO A 175 -13.29 14.15 27.27
CA PRO A 175 -12.82 13.02 28.07
C PRO A 175 -11.35 12.66 27.79
N GLY A 176 -10.73 13.16 26.70
CA GLY A 176 -9.34 12.86 26.39
C GLY A 176 -9.12 11.54 25.65
N ASP A 177 -10.12 10.99 24.97
CA ASP A 177 -10.01 9.68 24.29
C ASP A 177 -8.89 9.63 23.24
N TYR A 178 -8.69 10.73 22.50
CA TYR A 178 -7.66 10.81 21.47
C TYR A 178 -6.33 11.38 21.95
N HIS A 179 -6.36 12.22 22.99
CA HIS A 179 -5.18 12.90 23.54
C HIS A 179 -5.27 12.94 25.05
N TRP A 180 -4.18 12.55 25.72
CA TRP A 180 -4.10 12.57 27.18
C TRP A 180 -4.52 13.93 27.75
N GLN A 181 -5.31 13.88 28.81
CA GLN A 181 -5.66 15.03 29.65
C GLN A 181 -5.52 14.66 31.13
N LYS A 182 -5.22 15.66 31.95
CA LYS A 182 -4.88 15.49 33.38
C LYS A 182 -5.99 14.81 34.21
N ASP A 183 -7.24 14.99 33.80
CA ASP A 183 -8.43 14.45 34.49
C ASP A 183 -9.34 13.67 33.51
N GLY A 184 -8.77 13.17 32.41
CA GLY A 184 -9.47 12.43 31.36
C GLY A 184 -9.24 10.92 31.41
N GLU A 185 -9.43 10.25 30.27
CA GLU A 185 -9.13 8.84 30.08
C GLU A 185 -7.66 8.55 30.38
N VAL A 186 -7.40 7.37 30.94
CA VAL A 186 -6.04 6.92 31.26
C VAL A 186 -5.35 6.48 29.98
N HIS A 187 -4.21 7.09 29.67
CA HIS A 187 -3.38 6.71 28.54
C HIS A 187 -2.12 6.02 29.05
N LEU A 188 -1.67 4.97 28.36
CA LEU A 188 -0.38 4.31 28.68
C LEU A 188 0.80 5.31 28.57
N ASN A 189 0.71 6.23 27.62
CA ASN A 189 1.73 7.24 27.35
C ASN A 189 1.31 8.60 27.92
N ASP A 190 1.26 8.74 29.25
CA ASP A 190 1.04 10.03 29.90
C ASP A 190 2.36 10.81 30.10
N PRO A 191 2.32 12.15 30.24
CA PRO A 191 3.52 12.97 30.37
C PRO A 191 4.44 12.60 31.55
N LEU A 192 3.88 12.13 32.67
CA LEU A 192 4.66 11.72 33.84
C LEU A 192 5.34 10.38 33.60
N ALA A 193 4.66 9.40 33.00
CA ALA A 193 5.27 8.14 32.60
C ALA A 193 6.40 8.36 31.58
N ILE A 194 6.19 9.24 30.59
CA ILE A 194 7.21 9.61 29.60
C ILE A 194 8.40 10.30 30.28
N ALA A 195 8.16 11.27 31.17
CA ALA A 195 9.23 11.99 31.87
C ALA A 195 10.07 11.04 32.73
N LYS A 196 9.43 10.14 33.47
CA LYS A 196 10.12 9.11 34.28
C LYS A 196 10.92 8.14 33.41
N LEU A 197 10.38 7.74 32.25
CA LEU A 197 11.10 6.91 31.30
C LEU A 197 12.34 7.62 30.75
N GLN A 198 12.20 8.90 30.40
CA GLN A 198 13.30 9.74 29.93
C GLN A 198 14.37 9.91 31.02
N GLU A 199 13.96 10.23 32.26
CA GLU A 199 14.88 10.35 33.40
C GLU A 199 15.62 9.04 33.68
N ALA A 200 14.91 7.91 33.74
CA ALA A 200 15.50 6.60 33.98
C ALA A 200 16.50 6.18 32.89
N THR A 201 16.19 6.46 31.61
CA THR A 201 17.12 6.20 30.49
C THR A 201 18.33 7.13 30.50
N HIS A 202 18.20 8.37 30.98
CA HIS A 202 19.31 9.31 31.16
C HIS A 202 20.21 8.95 32.35
N GLU A 203 19.65 8.41 33.44
CA GLU A 203 20.38 8.08 34.67
C GLU A 203 20.94 6.65 34.72
N LEU A 204 20.89 5.88 33.63
CA LEU A 204 21.25 4.44 33.60
C LEU A 204 20.49 3.62 34.66
N GLN A 205 19.29 4.05 35.05
CA GLN A 205 18.40 3.26 35.89
C GLN A 205 17.55 2.34 35.00
N ILE A 206 17.96 1.08 34.91
CA ILE A 206 17.30 0.06 34.10
C ILE A 206 15.96 -0.30 34.77
N LYS A 207 14.87 0.34 34.34
CA LYS A 207 13.52 -0.23 34.41
C LYS A 207 12.56 0.43 33.41
N MET A 208 12.04 -0.45 32.54
CA MET A 208 10.82 -0.36 31.72
C MET A 208 10.89 0.45 30.42
N ALA A 209 10.53 -0.20 29.29
CA ALA A 209 9.94 0.41 28.10
C ALA A 209 9.44 -0.68 27.12
N GLN A 210 8.16 -0.65 26.73
CA GLN A 210 7.67 -1.30 25.51
C GLN A 210 6.49 -0.52 24.90
N GLY A 211 6.45 -0.43 23.57
CA GLY A 211 5.29 0.00 22.79
C GLY A 211 5.68 0.59 21.42
N ALA A 212 5.28 -0.06 20.33
CA ALA A 212 5.41 0.46 18.96
C ALA A 212 4.23 0.03 18.08
N ASN A 213 3.66 0.98 17.33
CA ASN A 213 2.52 0.75 16.44
C ASN A 213 2.93 0.17 15.07
N PRO A 214 2.09 -0.70 14.47
CA PRO A 214 2.30 -1.20 13.12
C PRO A 214 1.74 -0.28 12.03
N SER A 215 2.51 -0.09 10.96
CA SER A 215 2.12 0.55 9.70
C SER A 215 1.68 -0.48 8.66
N GLU A 216 0.74 -0.09 7.80
CA GLU A 216 0.08 -0.89 6.77
C GLU A 216 1.02 -1.43 5.66
N GLY A 217 0.70 -2.62 5.15
CA GLY A 217 1.38 -3.22 3.99
C GLY A 217 0.55 -4.35 3.38
N GLY A 218 0.17 -4.16 2.11
CA GLY A 218 -0.79 -4.99 1.39
C GLY A 218 -0.40 -6.46 1.15
N GLU A 219 -1.42 -7.24 0.85
CA GLU A 219 -1.36 -8.69 0.66
C GLU A 219 -0.67 -9.09 -0.65
N LEU A 220 0.36 -9.93 -0.53
CA LEU A 220 0.89 -10.77 -1.60
C LEU A 220 0.94 -12.19 -1.04
N PRO A 221 0.79 -13.24 -1.88
CA PRO A 221 0.97 -14.61 -1.43
C PRO A 221 2.38 -14.80 -0.82
N GLY A 222 2.44 -14.94 0.51
CA GLY A 222 3.68 -14.77 1.29
C GLY A 222 4.82 -15.69 0.89
N TYR A 223 4.53 -16.95 0.54
CA TYR A 223 5.55 -17.94 0.18
C TYR A 223 6.44 -17.52 -0.99
N LYS A 224 5.86 -16.89 -2.02
CA LYS A 224 6.60 -16.52 -3.24
C LYS A 224 7.59 -15.39 -3.00
N LEU A 225 7.15 -14.35 -2.28
CA LEU A 225 8.03 -13.22 -1.92
C LEU A 225 9.13 -13.64 -0.94
N ILE A 226 8.84 -14.53 0.00
CA ILE A 226 9.87 -15.07 0.92
C ILE A 226 10.99 -15.73 0.12
N TYR A 227 10.66 -16.52 -0.90
CA TYR A 227 11.63 -17.18 -1.77
C TYR A 227 12.50 -16.17 -2.54
N ASP A 228 11.90 -15.12 -3.12
CA ASP A 228 12.62 -14.03 -3.80
C ASP A 228 13.64 -13.36 -2.84
N LEU A 229 13.20 -13.05 -1.61
CA LEU A 229 14.01 -12.35 -0.62
C LEU A 229 15.17 -13.24 -0.12
N LYS A 230 14.92 -14.54 0.06
CA LYS A 230 15.98 -15.50 0.41
C LYS A 230 17.00 -15.70 -0.70
N ASN A 231 16.56 -15.71 -1.96
CA ASN A 231 17.45 -15.70 -3.11
C ASN A 231 18.32 -14.42 -3.16
N SER A 232 17.73 -13.25 -2.87
CA SER A 232 18.49 -11.98 -2.88
C SER A 232 19.40 -11.79 -1.67
N ASN A 233 19.12 -12.45 -0.54
CA ASN A 233 20.00 -12.48 0.63
C ASN A 233 19.79 -13.75 1.46
N GLN A 234 20.63 -14.75 1.21
CA GLN A 234 20.54 -16.08 1.85
C GLN A 234 20.75 -16.04 3.36
N ARG A 235 21.51 -15.05 3.86
CA ARG A 235 21.83 -14.90 5.29
C ARG A 235 20.73 -14.19 6.07
N ALA A 236 19.86 -13.43 5.41
CA ALA A 236 18.83 -12.64 6.08
C ALA A 236 17.70 -13.56 6.60
N ARG A 237 17.22 -13.30 7.82
CA ARG A 237 15.93 -13.84 8.28
C ARG A 237 14.82 -13.06 7.60
N ILE A 238 13.74 -13.75 7.20
CA ILE A 238 12.55 -13.10 6.66
C ILE A 238 11.49 -13.08 7.76
N SER A 239 10.97 -11.89 8.07
CA SER A 239 9.86 -11.69 8.99
C SER A 239 8.64 -11.23 8.21
N VAL A 240 7.49 -11.84 8.46
CA VAL A 240 6.19 -11.35 7.98
C VAL A 240 5.54 -10.63 9.14
N LYS A 241 5.30 -9.33 8.99
CA LYS A 241 4.60 -8.53 9.99
C LYS A 241 3.10 -8.63 9.71
N LEU A 242 2.38 -9.30 10.59
CA LEU A 242 0.93 -9.40 10.57
C LEU A 242 0.33 -8.51 11.67
N VAL A 243 -0.95 -8.20 11.54
CA VAL A 243 -1.73 -7.53 12.59
C VAL A 243 -2.52 -8.61 13.33
N SER A 244 -2.64 -8.47 14.65
CA SER A 244 -3.40 -9.41 15.47
C SER A 244 -4.89 -9.27 15.16
N GLU A 245 -5.51 -10.36 14.74
CA GLU A 245 -6.95 -10.50 14.50
C GLU A 245 -7.36 -11.95 14.82
N ALA A 246 -8.65 -12.21 15.04
CA ALA A 246 -9.15 -13.57 15.13
C ALA A 246 -8.67 -14.41 13.93
N SER A 247 -8.21 -15.65 14.16
CA SER A 247 -7.55 -16.53 13.19
C SER A 247 -6.08 -16.21 12.86
N VAL A 248 -5.52 -15.09 13.33
CA VAL A 248 -4.07 -14.87 13.37
C VAL A 248 -3.58 -15.35 14.74
N GLY A 249 -2.72 -16.38 14.77
CA GLY A 249 -2.23 -16.96 16.03
C GLY A 249 -1.67 -15.88 16.97
N VAL A 250 -2.28 -15.73 18.14
CA VAL A 250 -1.92 -14.72 19.15
C VAL A 250 -0.77 -15.23 20.01
N ILE A 251 0.19 -14.36 20.30
CA ILE A 251 1.26 -14.62 21.28
C ILE A 251 0.89 -13.85 22.56
N ALA A 252 0.57 -14.56 23.64
CA ALA A 252 0.45 -13.96 24.97
C ALA A 252 1.86 -13.72 25.54
N ASN A 253 2.07 -12.57 26.20
CA ASN A 253 3.32 -12.24 26.90
C ASN A 253 3.05 -12.14 28.41
N GLY A 254 3.92 -12.74 29.22
CA GLY A 254 3.89 -12.62 30.68
C GLY A 254 5.26 -12.85 31.30
N VAL A 255 5.36 -12.67 32.62
CA VAL A 255 6.62 -12.81 33.37
C VAL A 255 6.65 -14.18 34.03
N VAL A 256 7.53 -15.05 33.54
CA VAL A 256 7.76 -16.39 34.10
C VAL A 256 9.15 -16.40 34.77
N LYS A 257 9.38 -17.34 35.69
CA LYS A 257 10.73 -17.61 36.19
C LYS A 257 11.39 -18.67 35.31
N GLY A 258 12.19 -18.22 34.34
CA GLY A 258 13.07 -19.07 33.54
C GLY A 258 14.54 -18.66 33.74
N HIS A 259 15.47 -19.58 33.51
CA HIS A 259 16.88 -19.21 33.42
C HIS A 259 17.17 -18.47 32.11
N THR A 260 16.36 -18.74 31.08
CA THR A 260 16.39 -18.09 29.76
C THR A 260 14.97 -17.74 29.28
N MET A 261 14.86 -16.86 28.28
CA MET A 261 13.56 -16.58 27.61
C MET A 261 13.01 -17.83 26.91
N GLU A 262 13.88 -18.72 26.44
CA GLU A 262 13.49 -19.95 25.75
C GLU A 262 12.73 -20.90 26.67
N ASP A 263 13.07 -20.92 27.97
CA ASP A 263 12.35 -21.69 29.00
C ASP A 263 10.95 -21.14 29.31
N MET A 264 10.60 -19.94 28.81
CA MET A 264 9.36 -19.24 29.14
C MET A 264 8.38 -19.15 27.97
N VAL A 265 8.88 -19.25 26.73
CA VAL A 265 8.04 -19.13 25.52
C VAL A 265 7.08 -20.33 25.43
N GLY A 266 5.78 -20.05 25.26
CA GLY A 266 4.75 -21.07 25.07
C GLY A 266 4.12 -21.64 26.34
N HIS A 267 4.56 -21.19 27.52
CA HIS A 267 4.09 -21.67 28.83
C HIS A 267 2.90 -20.86 29.37
N ALA A 268 1.74 -20.99 28.72
CA ALA A 268 0.51 -20.29 29.12
C ALA A 268 0.00 -20.73 30.50
N GLU A 269 0.29 -21.96 30.93
CA GLU A 269 -0.04 -22.50 32.26
C GLU A 269 0.62 -21.74 33.42
N MET A 270 1.64 -20.91 33.13
CA MET A 270 2.32 -20.08 34.12
C MET A 270 1.62 -18.73 34.33
N LEU A 271 0.53 -18.47 33.60
CA LEU A 271 -0.25 -17.24 33.68
C LEU A 271 -1.62 -17.53 34.31
N GLU A 272 -2.08 -16.62 35.15
CA GLU A 272 -3.42 -16.66 35.71
C GLU A 272 -4.07 -15.28 35.65
N MET A 273 -5.40 -15.25 35.67
CA MET A 273 -6.14 -14.01 35.75
C MET A 273 -6.01 -13.39 37.15
N ASP A 274 -5.72 -12.10 37.22
CA ASP A 274 -5.63 -11.37 38.48
C ASP A 274 -7.04 -11.15 39.07
N LYS A 275 -7.33 -11.92 40.12
CA LYS A 275 -8.64 -11.89 40.80
C LYS A 275 -8.90 -10.55 41.49
N GLU A 276 -7.88 -9.83 41.94
CA GLU A 276 -8.08 -8.52 42.57
C GLU A 276 -8.57 -7.50 41.55
N VAL A 277 -8.00 -7.50 40.34
CA VAL A 277 -8.42 -6.60 39.26
C VAL A 277 -9.85 -6.91 38.81
N ILE A 278 -10.20 -8.18 38.64
CA ILE A 278 -11.56 -8.60 38.25
C ILE A 278 -12.58 -8.17 39.31
N ASN A 279 -12.29 -8.43 40.58
CA ASN A 279 -13.22 -8.12 41.67
C ASN A 279 -13.40 -6.60 41.89
N ASN A 280 -12.45 -5.78 41.44
CA ASN A 280 -12.50 -4.32 41.58
C ASN A 280 -13.34 -3.62 40.50
N SER A 281 -13.78 -4.32 39.45
CA SER A 281 -14.56 -3.75 38.36
C SER A 281 -15.66 -4.70 37.91
N GLU A 282 -16.91 -4.30 38.15
CA GLU A 282 -18.09 -5.03 37.71
C GLU A 282 -18.06 -5.32 36.19
N LYS A 283 -17.48 -4.42 35.37
CA LYS A 283 -17.37 -4.62 33.91
C LYS A 283 -16.40 -5.74 33.50
N LEU A 284 -15.54 -6.19 34.40
CA LEU A 284 -14.56 -7.24 34.13
C LEU A 284 -15.06 -8.62 34.59
N GLU A 285 -16.20 -8.70 35.27
CA GLU A 285 -16.71 -9.93 35.92
C GLU A 285 -16.93 -11.08 34.92
N ASN A 286 -17.31 -10.76 33.69
CA ASN A 286 -17.65 -11.76 32.68
C ASN A 286 -16.52 -12.05 31.68
N ILE A 287 -15.34 -11.42 31.84
CA ILE A 287 -14.19 -11.69 30.99
C ILE A 287 -13.65 -13.09 31.28
N ASP A 288 -13.60 -13.93 30.25
CA ASP A 288 -12.91 -15.22 30.32
C ASP A 288 -11.73 -15.26 29.35
N LEU A 289 -10.53 -15.51 29.89
CA LEU A 289 -9.28 -15.67 29.15
C LEU A 289 -8.84 -17.13 29.00
N SER A 290 -9.70 -18.10 29.34
CA SER A 290 -9.39 -19.54 29.28
C SER A 290 -8.78 -19.98 27.95
N LEU A 291 -9.26 -19.45 26.83
CA LEU A 291 -8.72 -19.75 25.49
C LEU A 291 -7.32 -19.18 25.25
N LEU A 292 -6.99 -18.04 25.84
CA LEU A 292 -5.64 -17.46 25.79
C LEU A 292 -4.66 -18.20 26.72
N LEU A 293 -5.19 -18.71 27.84
CA LEU A 293 -4.44 -19.43 28.86
C LEU A 293 -4.33 -20.94 28.59
N TRP A 294 -4.98 -21.46 27.55
CA TRP A 294 -4.97 -22.88 27.21
C TRP A 294 -3.58 -23.31 26.71
N PRO A 295 -2.87 -24.22 27.41
CA PRO A 295 -1.56 -24.66 26.96
C PRO A 295 -1.62 -25.39 25.61
N ALA A 296 -0.73 -25.03 24.67
CA ALA A 296 -0.69 -25.63 23.35
C ALA A 296 -0.46 -27.16 23.38
N THR A 297 0.24 -27.66 24.40
CA THR A 297 0.48 -29.09 24.63
C THR A 297 -0.77 -29.88 24.98
N GLU A 298 -1.80 -29.23 25.54
CA GLU A 298 -3.08 -29.88 25.79
C GLU A 298 -3.92 -29.98 24.50
N ILE A 299 -3.79 -28.99 23.61
CA ILE A 299 -4.46 -28.97 22.30
C ILE A 299 -3.80 -29.97 21.35
N CYS A 300 -2.47 -30.01 21.33
CA CYS A 300 -1.68 -30.91 20.49
C CYS A 300 -0.47 -31.43 21.28
N PRO A 301 -0.55 -32.64 21.88
CA PRO A 301 0.51 -33.21 22.72
C PRO A 301 1.87 -33.38 22.03
N GLU A 302 1.89 -33.45 20.70
CA GLU A 302 3.12 -33.60 19.90
C GLU A 302 3.69 -32.24 19.44
N ALA A 303 2.98 -31.13 19.67
CA ALA A 303 3.44 -29.82 19.26
C ALA A 303 4.58 -29.32 20.17
N ALA A 304 5.66 -28.84 19.55
CA ALA A 304 6.74 -28.19 20.28
C ALA A 304 6.28 -26.83 20.84
N GLN A 305 6.58 -26.56 22.11
CA GLN A 305 6.25 -25.30 22.79
C GLN A 305 7.16 -24.13 22.37
N HIS A 306 8.34 -24.45 21.82
CA HIS A 306 9.30 -23.47 21.29
C HIS A 306 9.79 -23.88 19.90
N CYS A 307 10.50 -22.96 19.24
CA CYS A 307 11.01 -23.18 17.89
C CYS A 307 12.15 -24.22 17.88
N ILE A 308 11.85 -25.44 17.43
CA ILE A 308 12.81 -26.55 17.34
C ILE A 308 13.38 -26.78 15.92
N GLN A 309 12.77 -26.16 14.90
CA GLN A 309 13.13 -26.38 13.51
C GLN A 309 13.46 -25.07 12.80
N LYS A 310 14.58 -25.05 12.09
CA LYS A 310 14.93 -23.94 11.19
C LYS A 310 14.23 -24.12 9.85
N GLN A 311 13.86 -23.00 9.24
CA GLN A 311 13.32 -23.00 7.88
C GLN A 311 14.42 -23.38 6.89
N ASP A 312 14.14 -24.38 6.05
CA ASP A 312 14.93 -24.70 4.87
C ASP A 312 14.15 -24.22 3.63
N HIS A 313 14.87 -23.59 2.70
CA HIS A 313 14.32 -23.02 1.48
C HIS A 313 14.89 -23.69 0.23
N GLU A 314 15.69 -24.76 0.36
CA GLU A 314 16.20 -25.58 -0.75
C GLU A 314 17.01 -24.80 -1.82
N LEU A 315 17.63 -23.68 -1.43
CA LEU A 315 18.35 -22.75 -2.33
C LEU A 315 19.59 -23.37 -3.00
N ASP A 316 20.03 -24.53 -2.55
CA ASP A 316 21.15 -25.28 -3.13
C ASP A 316 20.80 -25.88 -4.49
N MET A 317 19.50 -26.03 -4.79
CA MET A 317 19.00 -26.58 -6.06
C MET A 317 18.67 -25.49 -7.09
N ASP A 318 18.80 -24.21 -6.75
CA ASP A 318 18.49 -23.09 -7.64
C ASP A 318 19.49 -22.97 -8.79
N LEU A 319 18.99 -22.63 -9.98
CA LEU A 319 19.79 -22.46 -11.21
C LEU A 319 20.91 -21.41 -11.03
N ASP A 320 20.70 -20.44 -10.15
CA ASP A 320 21.69 -19.42 -9.87
C ASP A 320 22.99 -19.97 -9.27
N GLN A 321 22.97 -21.13 -8.62
CA GLN A 321 24.20 -21.78 -8.15
C GLN A 321 25.13 -22.09 -9.33
N ASP A 322 24.55 -22.54 -10.44
CA ASP A 322 25.29 -22.76 -11.69
C ASP A 322 25.72 -21.43 -12.32
N LEU A 323 24.86 -20.41 -12.34
CA LEU A 323 25.21 -19.09 -12.88
C LEU A 323 26.37 -18.44 -12.11
N ILE A 324 26.37 -18.55 -10.78
CA ILE A 324 27.46 -18.06 -9.91
C ILE A 324 28.75 -18.84 -10.20
N ARG A 325 28.66 -20.17 -10.33
CA ARG A 325 29.80 -21.02 -10.66
C ARG A 325 30.42 -20.65 -12.01
N LEU A 326 29.60 -20.43 -13.03
CA LEU A 326 30.03 -20.02 -14.37
C LEU A 326 30.56 -18.58 -14.40
N SER A 327 30.06 -17.71 -13.52
CA SER A 327 30.47 -16.30 -13.42
C SER A 327 31.69 -16.06 -12.53
N LYS A 328 32.32 -17.10 -11.96
CA LYS A 328 33.56 -16.97 -11.15
C LYS A 328 34.65 -16.10 -11.81
N PRO A 329 34.96 -16.23 -13.12
CA PRO A 329 35.96 -15.38 -13.77
C PRO A 329 35.64 -13.88 -13.68
N VAL A 330 34.36 -13.52 -13.70
CA VAL A 330 33.90 -12.13 -13.57
C VAL A 330 34.04 -11.67 -12.13
N LEU A 331 33.61 -12.51 -11.19
CA LEU A 331 33.60 -12.19 -9.76
C LEU A 331 35.01 -12.01 -9.20
N GLU A 332 36.00 -12.72 -9.74
CA GLU A 332 37.39 -12.68 -9.26
C GLU A 332 38.30 -11.77 -10.12
N LYS A 333 38.13 -11.77 -11.45
CA LYS A 333 39.05 -11.13 -12.40
C LYS A 333 38.40 -10.10 -13.31
N LYS A 334 37.10 -9.83 -13.17
CA LYS A 334 36.31 -8.89 -14.00
C LYS A 334 36.39 -9.19 -15.51
N LEU A 335 36.63 -10.45 -15.87
CA LEU A 335 36.61 -10.87 -17.27
C LEU A 335 35.15 -11.06 -17.71
N PRO A 336 34.73 -10.55 -18.87
CA PRO A 336 33.36 -10.73 -19.34
C PRO A 336 33.07 -12.20 -19.61
N VAL A 337 31.85 -12.63 -19.31
CA VAL A 337 31.38 -14.01 -19.50
C VAL A 337 30.08 -14.01 -20.27
N TYR A 338 30.04 -14.86 -21.30
CA TYR A 338 28.83 -15.22 -22.03
C TYR A 338 28.48 -16.67 -21.74
N THR A 339 27.21 -16.97 -21.50
CA THR A 339 26.74 -18.33 -21.24
C THR A 339 25.37 -18.52 -21.88
N GLU A 340 25.15 -19.68 -22.51
CA GLU A 340 23.87 -20.07 -23.08
C GLU A 340 23.38 -21.37 -22.41
N MET A 341 22.11 -21.42 -21.98
CA MET A 341 21.54 -22.61 -21.34
C MET A 341 20.01 -22.73 -21.52
N PRO A 342 19.46 -23.96 -21.46
CA PRO A 342 18.02 -24.16 -21.46
C PRO A 342 17.38 -23.74 -20.13
N ILE A 343 16.13 -23.30 -20.18
CA ILE A 343 15.33 -22.94 -19.00
C ILE A 343 13.94 -23.55 -19.05
N ARG A 344 13.36 -23.82 -17.86
CA ARG A 344 12.01 -24.36 -17.69
C ARG A 344 11.26 -23.57 -16.62
N THR A 345 9.94 -23.70 -16.61
CA THR A 345 9.05 -22.95 -15.71
C THR A 345 9.27 -23.25 -14.22
N VAL A 346 9.93 -24.36 -13.90
CA VAL A 346 10.37 -24.69 -12.53
C VAL A 346 11.50 -23.80 -12.04
N ASN A 347 12.28 -23.22 -12.94
CA ASN A 347 13.34 -22.28 -12.61
C ASN A 347 12.70 -20.92 -12.30
N ARG A 348 12.77 -20.49 -11.04
CA ARG A 348 12.21 -19.24 -10.54
C ARG A 348 13.34 -18.33 -10.05
N VAL A 349 13.08 -17.02 -10.00
CA VAL A 349 13.99 -16.03 -9.40
C VAL A 349 15.39 -16.03 -10.02
N VAL A 350 15.49 -16.38 -11.31
CA VAL A 350 16.76 -16.55 -11.99
C VAL A 350 17.51 -15.22 -12.13
N GLY A 351 18.78 -15.23 -11.77
CA GLY A 351 19.72 -14.10 -11.77
C GLY A 351 19.80 -13.33 -10.45
N THR A 352 18.93 -13.62 -9.48
CA THR A 352 18.85 -12.86 -8.22
C THR A 352 19.97 -13.17 -7.23
N MET A 353 20.36 -14.44 -7.05
CA MET A 353 21.52 -14.77 -6.21
C MET A 353 22.82 -14.35 -6.90
N LEU A 354 22.89 -14.46 -8.23
CA LEU A 354 24.01 -13.91 -8.99
C LEU A 354 24.14 -12.40 -8.77
N SER A 355 23.01 -11.67 -8.83
CA SER A 355 22.94 -10.23 -8.53
C SER A 355 23.43 -9.92 -7.12
N HIS A 356 23.07 -10.74 -6.13
CA HIS A 356 23.57 -10.63 -4.77
C HIS A 356 25.10 -10.74 -4.72
N GLU A 357 25.68 -11.77 -5.36
CA GLU A 357 27.12 -12.01 -5.34
C GLU A 357 27.92 -10.92 -6.06
N VAL A 358 27.37 -10.32 -7.12
CA VAL A 358 27.94 -9.13 -7.77
C VAL A 358 27.85 -7.92 -6.84
N THR A 359 26.66 -7.62 -6.30
CA THR A 359 26.42 -6.46 -5.43
C THR A 359 27.25 -6.53 -4.15
N LYS A 360 27.44 -7.72 -3.58
CA LYS A 360 28.27 -7.93 -2.39
C LYS A 360 29.75 -7.61 -2.61
N ARG A 361 30.25 -7.78 -3.83
CA ARG A 361 31.65 -7.49 -4.18
C ARG A 361 31.85 -6.07 -4.71
N TYR A 362 30.89 -5.56 -5.48
CA TYR A 362 31.03 -4.33 -6.24
C TYR A 362 30.08 -3.20 -5.80
N ASN A 363 29.27 -3.44 -4.76
CA ASN A 363 28.25 -2.54 -4.24
C ASN A 363 27.29 -2.07 -5.36
N MET A 364 26.66 -0.91 -5.17
CA MET A 364 25.72 -0.32 -6.13
C MET A 364 26.36 0.10 -7.46
N ALA A 365 27.69 0.21 -7.53
CA ALA A 365 28.38 0.51 -8.79
C ALA A 365 28.24 -0.66 -9.78
N GLY A 366 28.08 -1.89 -9.27
CA GLY A 366 27.92 -3.09 -10.08
C GLY A 366 29.11 -3.35 -10.99
N LEU A 367 28.83 -3.92 -12.16
CA LEU A 367 29.81 -4.19 -13.21
C LEU A 367 29.53 -3.32 -14.44
N PRO A 368 30.51 -3.12 -15.33
CA PRO A 368 30.26 -2.53 -16.65
C PRO A 368 29.13 -3.27 -17.38
N VAL A 369 28.40 -2.56 -18.22
CA VAL A 369 27.28 -3.11 -18.99
C VAL A 369 27.73 -4.33 -19.81
N ASP A 370 26.88 -5.37 -19.83
CA ASP A 370 27.11 -6.63 -20.56
C ASP A 370 28.35 -7.43 -20.11
N THR A 371 28.87 -7.19 -18.89
CA THR A 371 29.99 -8.00 -18.37
C THR A 371 29.56 -9.45 -18.14
N ILE A 372 28.34 -9.69 -17.63
CA ILE A 372 27.77 -11.03 -17.54
C ILE A 372 26.57 -11.08 -18.46
N HIS A 373 26.63 -11.89 -19.50
CA HIS A 373 25.54 -12.10 -20.44
C HIS A 373 25.10 -13.55 -20.41
N VAL A 374 23.88 -13.78 -19.93
CA VAL A 374 23.26 -15.12 -19.86
C VAL A 374 22.12 -15.18 -20.87
N ARG A 375 22.25 -16.06 -21.86
CA ARG A 375 21.19 -16.38 -22.81
C ARG A 375 20.45 -17.64 -22.35
N LEU A 376 19.15 -17.51 -22.20
CA LEU A 376 18.22 -18.52 -21.69
C LEU A 376 17.28 -18.94 -22.83
N LEU A 377 17.12 -20.24 -23.03
CA LEU A 377 16.30 -20.81 -24.10
C LEU A 377 15.12 -21.61 -23.51
N GLY A 378 13.88 -21.15 -23.73
CA GLY A 378 12.67 -21.81 -23.22
C GLY A 378 11.78 -20.89 -22.38
N SER A 379 10.95 -21.47 -21.52
CA SER A 379 10.00 -20.70 -20.69
C SER A 379 10.46 -20.64 -19.24
N VAL A 380 10.45 -19.47 -18.62
CA VAL A 380 10.91 -19.30 -17.22
C VAL A 380 9.76 -19.15 -16.24
N GLY A 381 10.00 -19.59 -15.00
CA GLY A 381 9.10 -19.38 -13.88
C GLY A 381 9.02 -17.91 -13.45
N GLN A 382 8.37 -17.68 -12.32
CA GLN A 382 8.14 -16.33 -11.79
C GLN A 382 9.45 -15.65 -11.36
N SER A 383 9.42 -14.32 -11.32
CA SER A 383 10.50 -13.47 -10.79
C SER A 383 11.83 -13.51 -11.57
N LEU A 384 11.82 -13.78 -12.88
CA LEU A 384 13.04 -13.69 -13.71
C LEU A 384 13.71 -12.32 -13.52
N GLY A 385 14.98 -12.31 -13.12
CA GLY A 385 15.76 -11.09 -12.95
C GLY A 385 15.27 -10.20 -11.80
N ALA A 386 14.67 -10.76 -10.75
CA ALA A 386 14.33 -9.98 -9.56
C ALA A 386 15.60 -9.36 -8.94
N PHE A 387 15.52 -8.08 -8.55
CA PHE A 387 16.63 -7.33 -7.95
C PHE A 387 17.95 -7.35 -8.76
N LEU A 388 17.88 -7.48 -10.09
CA LEU A 388 19.06 -7.59 -10.95
C LEU A 388 19.89 -6.30 -10.91
N CYS A 389 21.19 -6.40 -10.61
CA CYS A 389 22.10 -5.27 -10.52
C CYS A 389 22.74 -4.92 -11.88
N ALA A 390 23.35 -3.75 -11.95
CA ALA A 390 24.07 -3.29 -13.14
C ALA A 390 25.20 -4.25 -13.56
N GLY A 391 25.33 -4.44 -14.87
CA GLY A 391 26.36 -5.26 -15.52
C GLY A 391 25.98 -6.73 -15.76
N ILE A 392 24.80 -7.17 -15.30
CA ILE A 392 24.20 -8.44 -15.67
C ILE A 392 23.13 -8.22 -16.75
N THR A 393 23.21 -9.00 -17.81
CA THR A 393 22.26 -9.04 -18.93
C THR A 393 21.66 -10.44 -19.02
N LEU A 394 20.34 -10.52 -18.86
CA LEU A 394 19.56 -11.74 -19.07
C LEU A 394 18.82 -11.63 -20.39
N GLU A 395 19.16 -12.49 -21.34
CA GLU A 395 18.50 -12.60 -22.64
C GLU A 395 17.67 -13.88 -22.67
N LEU A 396 16.37 -13.78 -22.82
CA LEU A 396 15.45 -14.91 -22.88
C LEU A 396 14.86 -15.03 -24.28
N GLU A 397 15.22 -16.11 -24.98
CA GLU A 397 14.55 -16.55 -26.20
C GLU A 397 13.44 -17.54 -25.82
N GLY A 398 12.21 -17.03 -25.70
CA GLY A 398 11.07 -17.73 -25.12
C GLY A 398 10.08 -16.79 -24.46
N ASP A 399 9.49 -17.24 -23.35
CA ASP A 399 8.45 -16.53 -22.59
C ASP A 399 8.66 -16.63 -21.08
N SER A 400 8.06 -15.70 -20.33
CA SER A 400 8.20 -15.62 -18.88
C SER A 400 6.86 -15.48 -18.18
N ASN A 401 6.76 -16.11 -17.00
CA ASN A 401 5.66 -15.89 -16.06
C ASN A 401 5.75 -14.53 -15.34
N ASP A 402 4.89 -14.33 -14.35
CA ASP A 402 4.72 -13.10 -13.57
C ASP A 402 6.00 -12.59 -12.89
N TYR A 403 5.98 -11.31 -12.50
CA TYR A 403 6.97 -10.63 -11.69
C TYR A 403 8.37 -10.54 -12.31
N VAL A 404 8.46 -10.65 -13.63
CA VAL A 404 9.70 -10.34 -14.35
C VAL A 404 10.23 -9.02 -13.82
N ARG A 405 11.51 -9.01 -13.43
CA ARG A 405 12.21 -7.76 -13.12
C ARG A 405 11.73 -7.02 -11.85
N LYS A 406 11.05 -7.72 -10.93
CA LYS A 406 10.61 -7.15 -9.65
C LYS A 406 11.77 -6.54 -8.86
N GLY A 407 11.63 -5.29 -8.41
CA GLY A 407 12.61 -4.61 -7.56
C GLY A 407 13.97 -4.35 -8.22
N LEU A 408 14.02 -4.31 -9.55
CA LEU A 408 15.23 -4.04 -10.32
C LEU A 408 16.10 -2.89 -9.80
N SER A 409 17.42 -3.09 -9.89
CA SER A 409 18.46 -2.13 -9.49
C SER A 409 19.61 -1.97 -10.52
N GLY A 410 19.33 -2.00 -11.83
CA GLY A 410 20.29 -1.56 -12.88
C GLY A 410 20.62 -2.56 -13.99
N GLY A 411 20.26 -3.84 -13.87
CA GLY A 411 20.57 -4.86 -14.88
C GLY A 411 19.85 -4.66 -16.22
N LYS A 412 20.13 -5.51 -17.21
CA LYS A 412 19.45 -5.50 -18.52
C LYS A 412 18.67 -6.79 -18.71
N ILE A 413 17.43 -6.68 -19.21
CA ILE A 413 16.66 -7.86 -19.60
C ILE A 413 16.16 -7.71 -21.04
N ILE A 414 16.23 -8.80 -21.78
CA ILE A 414 15.78 -8.87 -23.17
C ILE A 414 14.91 -10.12 -23.25
N VAL A 415 13.65 -10.01 -23.66
CA VAL A 415 12.77 -11.17 -23.88
C VAL A 415 12.17 -11.09 -25.26
N TYR A 416 12.28 -12.16 -26.02
CA TYR A 416 11.70 -12.28 -27.36
C TYR A 416 11.32 -13.73 -27.65
N PRO A 417 10.27 -13.98 -28.46
CA PRO A 417 9.87 -15.34 -28.80
C PRO A 417 10.95 -16.06 -29.61
N PRO A 418 10.96 -17.42 -29.61
CA PRO A 418 11.92 -18.19 -30.38
C PRO A 418 11.94 -17.77 -31.85
N ARG A 419 13.13 -17.70 -32.46
CA ARG A 419 13.28 -17.21 -33.85
C ARG A 419 12.50 -18.02 -34.89
N ALA A 420 12.21 -19.28 -34.59
CA ALA A 420 11.41 -20.16 -35.44
C ALA A 420 9.89 -19.94 -35.30
N SER A 421 9.46 -19.05 -34.41
CA SER A 421 8.05 -18.76 -34.19
C SER A 421 7.41 -18.14 -35.44
N GLN A 422 6.24 -18.64 -35.80
CA GLN A 422 5.48 -18.17 -36.97
C GLN A 422 4.40 -17.14 -36.61
N PHE A 423 4.15 -16.91 -35.32
CA PHE A 423 3.18 -15.94 -34.84
C PHE A 423 3.77 -14.53 -34.78
N ASP A 424 2.93 -13.51 -34.95
CA ASP A 424 3.33 -12.12 -34.76
C ASP A 424 3.51 -11.84 -33.25
N PRO A 425 4.72 -11.47 -32.77
CA PRO A 425 4.94 -11.15 -31.37
C PRO A 425 4.00 -10.03 -30.85
N LYS A 426 3.56 -9.10 -31.72
CA LYS A 426 2.70 -7.96 -31.35
C LYS A 426 1.32 -8.34 -30.82
N GLU A 427 0.83 -9.53 -31.19
CA GLU A 427 -0.49 -10.00 -30.79
C GLU A 427 -0.41 -11.15 -29.77
N ASN A 428 0.79 -11.45 -29.24
CA ASN A 428 1.03 -12.57 -28.35
C ASN A 428 1.71 -12.15 -27.05
N ILE A 429 1.31 -12.80 -25.96
CA ILE A 429 1.87 -12.57 -24.63
C ILE A 429 3.24 -13.22 -24.53
N VAL A 430 4.21 -12.46 -24.03
CA VAL A 430 5.60 -12.92 -23.85
C VAL A 430 6.04 -12.80 -22.39
N ILE A 431 5.46 -11.88 -21.62
CA ILE A 431 5.72 -11.74 -20.18
C ILE A 431 4.41 -11.65 -19.39
N GLY A 432 4.39 -12.29 -18.22
CA GLY A 432 3.25 -12.33 -17.30
C GLY A 432 2.94 -11.01 -16.58
N ASN A 433 2.16 -11.12 -15.50
CA ASN A 433 1.67 -9.96 -14.75
C ASN A 433 2.75 -9.29 -13.90
N VAL A 434 2.51 -8.01 -13.56
CA VAL A 434 3.28 -7.27 -12.53
C VAL A 434 4.79 -7.21 -12.85
N ALA A 435 5.13 -7.20 -14.14
CA ALA A 435 6.50 -7.01 -14.56
C ALA A 435 6.99 -5.60 -14.20
N LEU A 436 8.26 -5.47 -13.85
CA LEU A 436 8.91 -4.22 -13.43
C LEU A 436 8.32 -3.56 -12.17
N TYR A 437 7.72 -4.36 -11.29
CA TYR A 437 7.21 -3.86 -10.02
C TYR A 437 8.30 -3.15 -9.20
N ARG A 438 8.08 -1.86 -8.93
CA ARG A 438 8.98 -1.01 -8.12
C ARG A 438 10.42 -0.98 -8.63
N ALA A 439 10.60 -0.97 -9.95
CA ALA A 439 11.90 -0.89 -10.58
C ALA A 439 12.60 0.46 -10.33
N THR A 440 13.90 0.43 -9.98
CA THR A 440 14.68 1.63 -9.58
C THR A 440 15.77 2.03 -10.56
N GLY A 441 15.87 1.37 -11.71
CA GLY A 441 16.74 1.77 -12.83
C GLY A 441 17.24 0.57 -13.64
N GLY A 442 17.57 0.75 -14.92
CA GLY A 442 18.01 -0.30 -15.84
C GLY A 442 17.26 -0.22 -17.17
N GLU A 443 17.62 -1.07 -18.13
CA GLU A 443 17.03 -1.10 -19.48
C GLU A 443 16.34 -2.44 -19.75
N GLU A 444 15.16 -2.38 -20.37
CA GLU A 444 14.34 -3.55 -20.67
C GLU A 444 13.76 -3.53 -22.09
N TYR A 445 13.81 -4.70 -22.73
CA TYR A 445 13.41 -4.89 -24.12
C TYR A 445 12.50 -6.12 -24.21
N PHE A 446 11.25 -5.93 -24.58
CA PHE A 446 10.23 -6.98 -24.64
C PHE A 446 9.57 -7.00 -26.02
N SER A 447 9.91 -8.01 -26.83
CA SER A 447 9.29 -8.25 -28.12
C SER A 447 8.00 -9.06 -27.94
N GLY A 448 6.94 -8.41 -27.47
CA GLY A 448 5.61 -8.98 -27.32
C GLY A 448 4.70 -8.23 -26.34
N ILE A 449 3.56 -8.81 -25.98
CA ILE A 449 2.61 -8.24 -25.03
C ILE A 449 2.99 -8.62 -23.58
N ALA A 450 2.97 -7.63 -22.69
CA ALA A 450 2.93 -7.84 -21.25
C ALA A 450 1.48 -7.86 -20.75
N ILE A 451 1.16 -8.71 -19.76
CA ILE A 451 -0.22 -8.79 -19.23
C ILE A 451 -0.50 -7.60 -18.27
N GLU A 452 -1.22 -7.83 -17.17
CA GLU A 452 -1.72 -6.76 -16.30
C GLU A 452 -0.61 -6.17 -15.43
N ARG A 453 -0.80 -4.91 -15.02
CA ARG A 453 0.06 -4.23 -14.05
C ARG A 453 1.53 -4.17 -14.49
N PHE A 454 1.77 -3.94 -15.78
CA PHE A 454 3.11 -3.65 -16.28
C PHE A 454 3.65 -2.33 -15.71
N CYS A 455 4.90 -2.29 -15.25
CA CYS A 455 5.57 -1.10 -14.69
C CYS A 455 4.90 -0.48 -13.46
N VAL A 456 4.18 -1.27 -12.66
CA VAL A 456 3.57 -0.75 -11.42
C VAL A 456 4.63 -0.24 -10.45
N ARG A 457 4.46 1.01 -9.99
CA ARG A 457 5.41 1.71 -9.10
C ARG A 457 6.81 1.87 -9.68
N ASN A 458 7.00 1.82 -11.00
CA ASN A 458 8.30 2.10 -11.61
C ASN A 458 8.77 3.50 -11.21
N SER A 459 10.03 3.62 -10.79
CA SER A 459 10.61 4.88 -10.35
C SER A 459 11.72 5.39 -11.26
N ARG A 460 12.43 4.54 -12.03
CA ARG A 460 13.54 4.97 -12.90
C ARG A 460 13.88 4.03 -14.08
N ALA A 461 13.21 2.89 -14.22
CA ALA A 461 13.51 1.92 -15.28
C ALA A 461 13.11 2.42 -16.68
N LYS A 462 13.79 1.92 -17.71
CA LYS A 462 13.60 2.27 -19.12
C LYS A 462 13.18 1.06 -19.94
N ALA A 463 11.88 0.94 -20.19
CA ALA A 463 11.30 -0.26 -20.78
C ALA A 463 10.71 -0.01 -22.17
N ILE A 464 10.81 -1.01 -23.05
CA ILE A 464 10.13 -1.06 -24.35
C ILE A 464 9.34 -2.35 -24.44
N VAL A 465 8.09 -2.26 -24.88
CA VAL A 465 7.19 -3.41 -24.96
C VAL A 465 6.24 -3.30 -26.16
N GLY A 466 5.89 -4.45 -26.74
CA GLY A 466 4.98 -4.56 -27.89
C GLY A 466 3.52 -4.21 -27.59
N GLY A 467 3.08 -4.39 -26.34
CA GLY A 467 1.73 -4.05 -25.86
C GLY A 467 1.60 -4.34 -24.37
N VAL A 468 0.56 -3.81 -23.73
CA VAL A 468 0.32 -3.99 -22.28
C VAL A 468 -1.14 -4.24 -21.98
N GLY A 469 -1.41 -5.09 -20.99
CA GLY A 469 -2.74 -5.32 -20.43
C GLY A 469 -3.26 -4.18 -19.56
N ASP A 470 -4.25 -4.48 -18.73
CA ASP A 470 -4.90 -3.49 -17.85
C ASP A 470 -3.95 -3.01 -16.74
N HIS A 471 -4.21 -1.82 -16.19
CA HIS A 471 -3.45 -1.20 -15.09
C HIS A 471 -1.96 -0.95 -15.40
N GLY A 472 -1.63 -0.73 -16.68
CA GLY A 472 -0.27 -0.37 -17.07
C GLY A 472 0.19 0.96 -16.46
N CYS A 473 1.44 1.00 -16.00
CA CYS A 473 2.10 2.14 -15.38
C CYS A 473 1.41 2.70 -14.12
N GLU A 474 0.63 1.88 -13.42
CA GLU A 474 -0.03 2.25 -12.17
C GLU A 474 1.00 2.72 -11.12
N TYR A 475 0.72 3.82 -10.43
CA TYR A 475 1.58 4.37 -9.38
C TYR A 475 3.03 4.66 -9.81
N MET A 476 3.31 4.78 -11.11
CA MET A 476 4.64 5.10 -11.61
C MET A 476 5.07 6.49 -11.12
N THR A 477 6.31 6.61 -10.63
CA THR A 477 6.87 7.85 -10.07
C THR A 477 8.06 8.38 -10.86
N GLY A 478 8.59 7.59 -11.81
CA GLY A 478 9.67 7.99 -12.71
C GLY A 478 10.08 6.87 -13.66
N GLY A 479 11.01 7.18 -14.58
CA GLY A 479 11.45 6.25 -15.64
C GLY A 479 10.89 6.60 -17.01
N THR A 480 11.17 5.77 -18.01
CA THR A 480 10.73 5.97 -19.38
C THR A 480 10.18 4.66 -19.96
N VAL A 481 8.92 4.65 -20.39
CA VAL A 481 8.30 3.44 -20.95
C VAL A 481 7.85 3.72 -22.39
N VAL A 482 8.14 2.82 -23.32
CA VAL A 482 7.70 2.90 -24.71
C VAL A 482 6.82 1.70 -25.02
N ILE A 483 5.59 1.94 -25.48
CA ILE A 483 4.60 0.91 -25.80
C ILE A 483 4.29 0.98 -27.30
N LEU A 484 4.56 -0.10 -28.02
CA LEU A 484 4.50 -0.17 -29.49
C LEU A 484 3.16 -0.71 -30.03
N GLY A 485 2.17 -0.90 -29.17
CA GLY A 485 0.89 -1.50 -29.53
C GLY A 485 -0.20 -1.19 -28.52
N LYS A 486 -1.17 -2.11 -28.39
CA LYS A 486 -2.38 -1.89 -27.60
C LYS A 486 -2.08 -1.74 -26.11
N THR A 487 -2.86 -0.90 -25.45
CA THR A 487 -2.90 -0.74 -24.00
C THR A 487 -4.26 -1.19 -23.45
N GLY A 488 -4.25 -1.75 -22.24
CA GLY A 488 -5.46 -2.09 -21.49
C GLY A 488 -6.10 -0.90 -20.76
N ARG A 489 -7.15 -1.20 -19.99
CA ARG A 489 -7.94 -0.26 -19.20
C ARG A 489 -7.21 0.23 -17.96
N ASN A 490 -7.70 1.33 -17.38
CA ASN A 490 -7.17 1.93 -16.15
C ASN A 490 -5.66 2.23 -16.23
N PHE A 491 -5.19 2.55 -17.43
CA PHE A 491 -3.80 2.93 -17.65
C PHE A 491 -3.47 4.20 -16.86
N GLU A 492 -2.23 4.32 -16.37
CA GLU A 492 -1.71 5.48 -15.63
C GLU A 492 -2.32 5.72 -14.23
N ALA A 493 -3.17 4.82 -13.70
CA ALA A 493 -3.84 5.09 -12.43
C ALA A 493 -2.84 5.37 -11.28
N GLY A 494 -2.93 6.55 -10.67
CA GLY A 494 -2.02 6.99 -9.61
C GLY A 494 -0.57 7.30 -10.05
N MET A 495 -0.27 7.34 -11.35
CA MET A 495 1.05 7.79 -11.83
C MET A 495 1.28 9.25 -11.43
N SER A 496 2.43 9.52 -10.82
CA SER A 496 2.82 10.85 -10.33
C SER A 496 4.13 11.36 -10.95
N GLY A 497 4.83 10.55 -11.75
CA GLY A 497 6.03 10.96 -12.46
C GLY A 497 6.57 9.92 -13.44
N GLY A 498 7.44 10.36 -14.35
CA GLY A 498 8.00 9.54 -15.44
C GLY A 498 7.44 9.92 -16.80
N ILE A 499 7.94 9.29 -17.86
CA ILE A 499 7.47 9.55 -19.23
C ILE A 499 7.03 8.24 -19.89
N VAL A 500 5.82 8.23 -20.46
CA VAL A 500 5.33 7.07 -21.23
C VAL A 500 5.02 7.49 -22.65
N TYR A 501 5.62 6.78 -23.61
CA TYR A 501 5.41 6.94 -25.05
C TYR A 501 4.54 5.80 -25.55
N ILE A 502 3.47 6.12 -26.26
CA ILE A 502 2.51 5.12 -26.76
C ILE A 502 2.31 5.33 -28.25
N LEU A 503 2.49 4.25 -29.02
CA LEU A 503 2.08 4.22 -30.41
C LEU A 503 0.57 3.98 -30.47
N ASP A 504 -0.19 5.01 -30.87
CA ASP A 504 -1.64 4.86 -31.05
C ASP A 504 -1.95 4.11 -32.35
N VAL A 505 -2.05 2.78 -32.24
CA VAL A 505 -2.44 1.89 -33.35
C VAL A 505 -3.94 1.88 -33.60
N ASP A 506 -4.76 2.29 -32.62
CA ASP A 506 -6.23 2.23 -32.68
C ASP A 506 -6.84 3.60 -33.07
N GLY A 507 -6.03 4.65 -33.15
CA GLY A 507 -6.33 5.94 -33.76
C GLY A 507 -7.47 6.75 -33.11
N THR A 508 -7.75 6.56 -31.81
CA THR A 508 -8.63 7.42 -30.95
C THR A 508 -9.09 6.75 -29.64
N ARG A 509 -8.92 5.43 -29.47
CA ARG A 509 -9.51 4.69 -28.31
C ARG A 509 -8.68 4.73 -27.03
N PHE A 510 -7.45 5.24 -27.08
CA PHE A 510 -6.57 5.29 -25.92
C PHE A 510 -7.10 6.17 -24.79
N SER A 511 -7.67 7.33 -25.13
CA SER A 511 -8.26 8.26 -24.15
C SER A 511 -9.36 7.64 -23.30
N ALA A 512 -10.13 6.70 -23.86
CA ALA A 512 -11.19 5.97 -23.16
C ALA A 512 -10.67 4.89 -22.20
N ARG A 513 -9.40 4.49 -22.31
CA ARG A 513 -8.77 3.46 -21.46
C ARG A 513 -7.93 4.06 -20.33
N CYS A 514 -7.68 5.37 -20.36
CA CYS A 514 -6.95 6.08 -19.32
C CYS A 514 -7.85 6.38 -18.12
N SER A 515 -7.26 6.29 -16.93
CA SER A 515 -7.96 6.47 -15.65
C SER A 515 -8.20 7.94 -15.27
N GLY A 516 -7.68 8.90 -16.05
CA GLY A 516 -7.96 10.33 -15.91
C GLY A 516 -8.06 11.03 -17.26
N MET A 517 -9.28 11.34 -17.72
CA MET A 517 -9.49 12.13 -18.95
C MET A 517 -9.03 13.59 -18.81
N ASP A 518 -8.81 14.09 -17.60
CA ASP A 518 -8.43 15.50 -17.34
C ASP A 518 -6.91 15.76 -17.35
N GLN A 519 -6.06 14.73 -17.45
CA GLN A 519 -4.59 14.88 -17.43
C GLN A 519 -3.88 14.53 -18.74
N ILE A 520 -4.62 14.08 -19.77
CA ILE A 520 -4.07 13.80 -21.11
C ILE A 520 -3.75 15.15 -21.78
N GLY A 521 -2.64 15.77 -21.39
CA GLY A 521 -2.13 17.01 -21.96
C GLY A 521 -1.56 18.01 -20.95
N HIS A 522 -1.92 17.96 -19.66
CA HIS A 522 -1.55 19.04 -18.72
C HIS A 522 -0.23 18.84 -17.96
N ASN A 523 0.26 17.61 -17.79
CA ASN A 523 1.51 17.34 -17.04
C ASN A 523 2.73 16.96 -17.90
N GLY A 524 2.60 16.88 -19.23
CA GLY A 524 3.74 16.59 -20.14
C GLY A 524 4.37 15.19 -20.04
N ASN A 525 3.88 14.32 -19.15
CA ASN A 525 4.43 13.01 -18.83
C ASN A 525 3.91 11.87 -19.75
N LEU A 526 2.72 12.02 -20.33
CA LEU A 526 2.18 11.08 -21.30
C LEU A 526 2.32 11.65 -22.71
N VAL A 527 3.01 10.92 -23.59
CA VAL A 527 3.23 11.32 -24.98
C VAL A 527 2.63 10.27 -25.91
N VAL A 528 1.43 10.57 -26.41
CA VAL A 528 0.80 9.76 -27.44
C VAL A 528 1.41 10.14 -28.79
N MET A 529 2.03 9.17 -29.46
CA MET A 529 2.62 9.36 -30.78
C MET A 529 1.70 8.75 -31.83
N VAL A 530 1.36 9.55 -32.84
CA VAL A 530 0.78 9.05 -34.09
C VAL A 530 1.94 8.58 -34.96
N ALA A 531 1.78 7.49 -35.72
CA ALA A 531 2.84 6.84 -36.51
C ALA A 531 3.80 7.76 -37.32
N PRO A 532 3.41 8.97 -37.81
CA PRO A 532 4.34 9.90 -38.46
C PRO A 532 5.26 10.70 -37.50
N GLN A 533 5.04 10.65 -36.18
CA GLN A 533 5.67 11.54 -35.18
C GLN A 533 6.83 10.91 -34.38
N PHE A 534 7.43 9.82 -34.86
CA PHE A 534 8.54 9.12 -34.16
C PHE A 534 9.85 9.94 -34.01
N GLY A 535 9.88 11.22 -34.36
CA GLY A 535 11.07 12.07 -34.43
C GLY A 535 11.68 12.56 -33.10
N ARG A 536 11.34 12.00 -31.93
CA ARG A 536 12.04 12.37 -30.67
C ARG A 536 13.33 11.54 -30.51
N PRO A 537 14.50 12.17 -30.26
CA PRO A 537 15.79 11.45 -30.18
C PRO A 537 15.81 10.27 -29.21
N VAL A 538 15.16 10.42 -28.05
CA VAL A 538 15.11 9.36 -27.02
C VAL A 538 14.32 8.14 -27.50
N VAL A 539 13.20 8.37 -28.20
CA VAL A 539 12.35 7.30 -28.73
C VAL A 539 13.05 6.58 -29.87
N ALA A 540 13.69 7.31 -30.79
CA ALA A 540 14.45 6.72 -31.89
C ALA A 540 15.61 5.84 -31.37
N VAL A 541 16.38 6.31 -30.38
CA VAL A 541 17.48 5.53 -29.78
C VAL A 541 16.95 4.28 -29.09
N MET A 542 15.84 4.39 -28.35
CA MET A 542 15.22 3.25 -27.69
C MET A 542 14.69 2.23 -28.71
N LEU A 543 14.03 2.67 -29.79
CA LEU A 543 13.53 1.81 -30.87
C LEU A 543 14.66 1.09 -31.62
N VAL A 544 15.74 1.80 -31.98
CA VAL A 544 16.91 1.18 -32.61
C VAL A 544 17.51 0.12 -31.67
N ALA A 545 17.61 0.43 -30.37
CA ALA A 545 18.09 -0.52 -29.39
C ALA A 545 17.18 -1.75 -29.25
N GLU A 546 15.84 -1.58 -29.28
CA GLU A 546 14.90 -2.70 -29.34
C GLU A 546 15.16 -3.56 -30.58
N MET A 547 15.20 -2.95 -31.77
CA MET A 547 15.43 -3.67 -33.03
C MET A 547 16.74 -4.45 -33.04
N GLU A 548 17.83 -3.85 -32.56
CA GLU A 548 19.14 -4.48 -32.48
C GLU A 548 19.15 -5.64 -31.46
N LYS A 549 18.51 -5.45 -30.30
CA LYS A 549 18.59 -6.37 -29.16
C LYS A 549 17.59 -7.51 -29.23
N THR A 550 16.37 -7.28 -29.72
CA THR A 550 15.34 -8.32 -29.87
C THR A 550 15.29 -8.91 -31.27
N LYS A 551 16.12 -8.40 -32.21
CA LYS A 551 16.16 -8.81 -33.64
C LYS A 551 14.76 -8.84 -34.27
N SER A 552 13.90 -7.94 -33.80
CA SER A 552 12.49 -7.88 -34.14
C SER A 552 12.32 -7.47 -35.62
N PRO A 553 11.57 -8.20 -36.46
CA PRO A 553 11.33 -7.85 -37.87
C PRO A 553 10.41 -6.63 -38.05
N THR A 554 10.17 -5.88 -36.97
CA THR A 554 8.87 -5.27 -36.68
C THR A 554 8.83 -3.76 -36.93
N LEU A 555 9.96 -3.15 -37.25
CA LEU A 555 10.11 -1.71 -37.50
C LEU A 555 10.96 -1.49 -38.75
N THR A 556 10.33 -1.22 -39.89
CA THR A 556 10.98 -0.45 -40.96
C THR A 556 10.91 1.01 -40.56
N LEU A 557 12.02 1.58 -40.08
CA LEU A 557 12.11 3.03 -39.88
C LEU A 557 11.90 3.71 -41.23
N PRO A 558 11.06 4.76 -41.33
CA PRO A 558 11.07 5.61 -42.51
C PRO A 558 12.48 6.20 -42.70
N PRO A 559 12.92 6.44 -43.95
CA PRO A 559 14.24 7.00 -44.21
C PRO A 559 14.40 8.33 -43.45
N PRO A 560 15.62 8.64 -42.95
CA PRO A 560 15.85 9.88 -42.21
C PRO A 560 15.63 11.08 -43.15
N GLU A 561 14.75 12.00 -42.76
CA GLU A 561 14.68 13.37 -43.30
C GLU A 561 15.63 14.30 -42.53
#